data_AF-A0A484HIR3-F1
#
_entry.id   AF-A0A484HIR3-F1
#
_cell.length_a   1.000
_cell.length_b   1.000
_cell.length_c   1.000
_cell.angle_alpha   90.00
_cell.angle_beta   90.00
_cell.angle_gamma   90.00
#
_symmetry.space_group_name_H-M   'P 1'
#
loop_
_entity.id
_entity.type
_entity.pdbx_description
1 polymer ?
#
loop_
_entity_poly.entity_id
_entity_poly.type
_entity_poly.pdbx_seq_one_letter_code
_entity_poly.pdbx_strand_id
1 'polypeptide(L)'
;MAMMMTKSRDLFMTLMALFLCLFGFSCSGKAPIVPPPGAETGEVRLVRDVYRPKRQKAPEGLFKQIPPQSLFKDKAHVDDRTEYEKYLSGFRGGPVSSPPLMKAGKMHEPPDFSLPGPPDRFAFLYPEAEFSLNDEISLVETRYNDAEYQKVIETGEDILRRGVSSEERFRLSRIMASSYAATGEAEKGMALLREFLEDFPGDENIPAVRALMKRLGRGLRRDGEIRAIGCLLPLSGPYEIYGRKALKGIELALMTLGARENRPRVKIIIKDTESDPDVAVRSVAELDKAGAMGIVGPITPLLQAAAESQSREVPIITLTQKDGVADIGDYVFRNFLTPLMQVEALVAHSFKKLDARRFAILYPNENYGIAFMELFRDQVMAYGGSIAGQESYDAADTDFAEPIGKLARLYYERLERAPEMTEEEALHYHAWRLHLDPDYSPPPPPRRRAP
;
A
#
# COMPACT_ATOMS: atom_id res chain seq x y z
N MET A 1 0.06 -23.16 -21.33
CA MET A 1 1.49 -23.43 -21.62
C MET A 1 1.71 -23.07 -23.09
N ALA A 2 2.64 -22.14 -23.37
CA ALA A 2 2.99 -21.56 -24.68
C ALA A 2 1.99 -20.59 -25.34
N MET A 3 2.07 -19.29 -25.00
CA MET A 3 2.30 -18.16 -25.92
C MET A 3 2.22 -16.81 -25.16
N MET A 4 2.91 -15.80 -25.70
CA MET A 4 3.04 -14.40 -25.23
C MET A 4 4.10 -14.12 -24.15
N MET A 5 5.34 -14.38 -24.56
CA MET A 5 6.45 -13.47 -24.28
C MET A 5 6.46 -12.34 -25.31
N THR A 6 6.45 -11.06 -24.87
CA THR A 6 7.20 -9.97 -25.54
C THR A 6 7.27 -8.69 -24.68
N LYS A 7 8.52 -8.29 -24.35
CA LYS A 7 9.05 -6.92 -24.15
C LYS A 7 8.69 -5.98 -22.96
N SER A 8 7.73 -6.24 -22.06
CA SER A 8 7.61 -5.43 -20.81
C SER A 8 8.26 -6.05 -19.57
N ARG A 9 8.71 -7.32 -19.66
CA ARG A 9 9.42 -8.01 -18.57
C ARG A 9 10.73 -7.34 -18.18
N ASP A 10 11.43 -6.65 -19.08
CA ASP A 10 12.77 -6.16 -18.78
C ASP A 10 12.79 -4.99 -17.80
N LEU A 11 11.79 -4.10 -17.80
CA LEU A 11 11.75 -2.98 -16.84
C LEU A 11 11.29 -3.46 -15.46
N PHE A 12 10.25 -4.30 -15.42
CA PHE A 12 9.75 -4.90 -14.18
C PHE A 12 10.78 -5.84 -13.56
N MET A 13 11.48 -6.67 -14.35
CA MET A 13 12.55 -7.55 -13.87
C MET A 13 13.84 -6.78 -13.53
N THR A 14 14.10 -5.62 -14.13
CA THR A 14 15.23 -4.76 -13.75
C THR A 14 14.97 -4.05 -12.42
N LEU A 15 13.75 -3.54 -12.21
CA LEU A 15 13.31 -2.99 -10.92
C LEU A 15 13.18 -4.08 -9.85
N MET A 16 12.67 -5.28 -10.18
CA MET A 16 12.65 -6.44 -9.28
C MET A 16 14.05 -7.00 -8.98
N ALA A 17 15.00 -6.93 -9.91
CA ALA A 17 16.38 -7.34 -9.64
C ALA A 17 17.08 -6.35 -8.70
N LEU A 18 16.80 -5.04 -8.83
CA LEU A 18 17.17 -4.03 -7.83
C LEU A 18 16.47 -4.29 -6.47
N PHE A 19 15.22 -4.75 -6.49
CA PHE A 19 14.45 -5.13 -5.31
C PHE A 19 15.00 -6.39 -4.60
N LEU A 20 15.40 -7.42 -5.36
CA LEU A 20 15.94 -8.68 -4.83
C LEU A 20 17.41 -8.59 -4.41
N CYS A 21 18.23 -7.78 -5.08
CA CYS A 21 19.61 -7.55 -4.66
C CYS A 21 19.72 -6.78 -3.32
N LEU A 22 18.65 -6.10 -2.90
CA LEU A 22 18.57 -5.43 -1.60
C LEU A 22 18.06 -6.34 -0.46
N PHE A 23 17.61 -7.58 -0.75
CA PHE A 23 17.03 -8.49 0.26
C PHE A 23 17.48 -9.96 0.20
N GLY A 24 18.45 -10.32 -0.64
CA GLY A 24 18.79 -11.72 -0.88
C GLY A 24 20.01 -12.25 -0.12
N PHE A 25 19.89 -12.54 1.18
CA PHE A 25 20.61 -13.68 1.77
C PHE A 25 19.72 -14.43 2.78
N SER A 26 19.75 -15.75 2.62
CA SER A 26 19.17 -16.79 3.47
C SER A 26 17.70 -17.16 3.23
N CYS A 27 17.49 -18.16 2.37
CA CYS A 27 17.07 -19.51 2.80
C CYS A 27 16.73 -20.36 1.56
N SER A 28 17.65 -21.25 1.20
CA SER A 28 17.37 -22.39 0.31
C SER A 28 16.97 -23.58 1.16
N GLY A 29 15.84 -24.21 0.84
CA GLY A 29 15.41 -25.48 1.45
C GLY A 29 13.91 -25.75 1.30
N LYS A 30 13.51 -26.31 0.15
CA LYS A 30 12.14 -26.77 -0.14
C LYS A 30 11.83 -28.12 0.55
N ALA A 31 10.59 -28.32 1.01
CA ALA A 31 9.76 -29.52 0.77
C ALA A 31 8.29 -29.33 1.28
N PRO A 32 7.29 -30.09 0.76
CA PRO A 32 5.87 -29.70 0.76
C PRO A 32 4.94 -30.40 1.80
N ILE A 33 3.88 -29.66 2.15
CA ILE A 33 2.48 -29.97 2.56
C ILE A 33 2.08 -31.42 2.95
N VAL A 34 1.52 -31.59 4.17
CA VAL A 34 0.29 -32.37 4.48
C VAL A 34 -0.39 -31.77 5.75
N PRO A 35 -1.71 -31.48 5.79
CA PRO A 35 -2.42 -31.16 7.04
C PRO A 35 -3.01 -32.43 7.70
N PRO A 36 -3.02 -32.56 9.03
CA PRO A 36 -3.74 -33.63 9.71
C PRO A 36 -5.25 -33.31 9.82
N PRO A 37 -6.15 -34.32 9.81
CA PRO A 37 -7.59 -34.12 9.92
C PRO A 37 -8.05 -34.05 11.38
N GLY A 38 -9.07 -33.23 11.62
CA GLY A 38 -10.01 -33.37 12.76
C GLY A 38 -9.58 -32.74 14.09
N ALA A 39 -10.11 -31.55 14.36
CA ALA A 39 -10.54 -31.16 15.71
C ALA A 39 -11.63 -30.09 15.59
N GLU A 40 -12.70 -30.32 16.32
CA GLU A 40 -14.01 -29.69 16.20
C GLU A 40 -14.06 -28.24 16.73
N THR A 41 -15.13 -27.58 16.31
CA THR A 41 -15.55 -26.20 16.55
C THR A 41 -15.71 -25.83 18.03
N GLY A 42 -15.06 -24.74 18.44
CA GLY A 42 -15.44 -23.94 19.62
C GLY A 42 -15.56 -22.47 19.22
N GLU A 43 -16.77 -21.90 19.32
CA GLU A 43 -17.06 -20.50 19.03
C GLU A 43 -16.26 -19.55 19.94
N VAL A 44 -15.44 -18.69 19.35
CA VAL A 44 -14.85 -17.53 20.03
C VAL A 44 -15.63 -16.28 19.61
N ARG A 45 -16.46 -15.75 20.51
CA ARG A 45 -17.13 -14.45 20.36
C ARG A 45 -16.10 -13.32 20.45
N LEU A 46 -15.87 -12.64 19.32
CA LEU A 46 -15.17 -11.36 19.28
C LEU A 46 -16.15 -10.23 19.62
N VAL A 47 -16.01 -9.63 20.80
CA VAL A 47 -16.60 -8.33 21.12
C VAL A 47 -15.67 -7.26 20.54
N ARG A 48 -16.10 -6.63 19.44
CA ARG A 48 -15.47 -5.42 18.88
C ARG A 48 -16.44 -4.26 19.06
N ASP A 49 -16.25 -3.47 20.11
CA ASP A 49 -16.86 -2.14 20.18
C ASP A 49 -16.04 -1.19 19.29
N VAL A 50 -16.48 -1.08 18.03
CA VAL A 50 -16.11 0.02 17.14
C VAL A 50 -17.32 0.95 17.09
N TYR A 51 -17.12 2.20 17.48
CA TYR A 51 -18.10 3.28 17.38
C TYR A 51 -18.74 3.31 15.97
N ARG A 52 -20.01 2.88 15.88
CA ARG A 52 -20.86 3.04 14.68
C ARG A 52 -21.70 4.31 14.84
N PRO A 53 -21.68 5.25 13.87
CA PRO A 53 -22.70 6.30 13.86
C PRO A 53 -24.09 5.66 13.74
N LYS A 54 -25.08 6.21 14.47
CA LYS A 54 -26.45 5.69 14.50
C LYS A 54 -27.01 5.60 13.07
N ARG A 55 -27.31 4.37 12.63
CA ARG A 55 -28.08 4.09 11.41
C ARG A 55 -29.48 4.71 11.55
N GLN A 56 -29.77 5.75 10.79
CA GLN A 56 -31.14 6.20 10.58
C GLN A 56 -31.76 5.33 9.49
N LYS A 57 -32.86 4.64 9.81
CA LYS A 57 -33.73 4.05 8.78
C LYS A 57 -34.31 5.19 7.95
N ALA A 58 -34.26 5.08 6.62
CA ALA A 58 -35.02 5.96 5.77
C ALA A 58 -36.52 5.82 6.12
N PRO A 59 -37.28 6.92 6.24
CA PRO A 59 -38.71 6.83 6.47
C PRO A 59 -39.40 6.13 5.30
N GLU A 60 -40.30 5.19 5.61
CA GLU A 60 -41.09 4.48 4.62
C GLU A 60 -41.83 5.48 3.72
N GLY A 61 -41.52 5.47 2.41
CA GLY A 61 -42.18 6.33 1.42
C GLY A 61 -41.32 7.40 0.76
N LEU A 62 -40.05 7.57 1.15
CA LEU A 62 -39.12 8.55 0.54
C LEU A 62 -38.97 8.36 -0.99
N PHE A 63 -39.11 7.11 -1.46
CA PHE A 63 -38.93 6.72 -2.87
C PHE A 63 -40.10 7.07 -3.80
N LYS A 64 -41.22 7.57 -3.28
CA LYS A 64 -42.37 7.99 -4.12
C LYS A 64 -42.31 9.45 -4.58
N GLN A 65 -41.44 10.27 -3.99
CA GLN A 65 -41.47 11.73 -4.16
C GLN A 65 -40.17 12.34 -4.70
N ILE A 66 -39.10 11.55 -4.84
CA ILE A 66 -37.78 12.03 -5.24
C ILE A 66 -37.37 11.35 -6.56
N PRO A 67 -36.98 12.10 -7.61
CA PRO A 67 -36.54 11.50 -8.86
C PRO A 67 -35.29 10.63 -8.64
N PRO A 68 -35.24 9.39 -9.19
CA PRO A 68 -34.27 8.34 -8.82
C PRO A 68 -32.78 8.73 -8.90
N GLN A 69 -32.45 9.65 -9.82
CA GLN A 69 -31.08 10.12 -10.05
C GLN A 69 -30.52 10.98 -8.91
N SER A 70 -31.39 11.60 -8.11
CA SER A 70 -30.98 12.52 -7.03
C SER A 70 -30.65 11.80 -5.71
N LEU A 71 -31.18 10.59 -5.49
CA LEU A 71 -30.93 9.77 -4.30
C LEU A 71 -29.49 9.23 -4.21
N PHE A 72 -28.74 9.24 -5.31
CA PHE A 72 -27.37 8.71 -5.39
C PHE A 72 -26.29 9.78 -5.59
N LYS A 73 -26.67 11.07 -5.68
CA LYS A 73 -25.69 12.18 -5.64
C LYS A 73 -25.09 12.38 -4.24
N ASP A 74 -25.87 12.09 -3.21
CA ASP A 74 -25.39 12.06 -1.82
C ASP A 74 -24.96 10.64 -1.45
N LYS A 75 -23.67 10.45 -1.16
CA LYS A 75 -22.96 9.16 -1.00
C LYS A 75 -23.47 8.21 0.11
N ALA A 76 -24.65 8.40 0.71
CA ALA A 76 -24.95 7.89 2.05
C ALA A 76 -26.16 6.93 2.23
N HIS A 77 -27.06 6.68 1.27
CA HIS A 77 -28.43 6.30 1.69
C HIS A 77 -29.03 4.93 1.33
N VAL A 78 -28.27 3.90 0.96
CA VAL A 78 -28.84 2.52 0.92
C VAL A 78 -27.82 1.49 1.38
N ASP A 79 -27.86 1.06 2.65
CA ASP A 79 -26.96 0.03 3.23
C ASP A 79 -27.70 -1.33 3.40
N ASP A 80 -28.95 -1.43 2.92
CA ASP A 80 -29.80 -2.62 3.03
C ASP A 80 -29.98 -3.30 1.67
N ARG A 81 -29.49 -4.54 1.57
CA ARG A 81 -29.56 -5.41 0.39
C ARG A 81 -30.99 -5.67 -0.08
N THR A 82 -31.94 -5.83 0.84
CA THR A 82 -33.33 -6.18 0.51
C THR A 82 -34.05 -5.02 -0.18
N GLU A 83 -33.80 -3.81 0.32
CA GLU A 83 -34.35 -2.57 -0.22
C GLU A 83 -33.73 -2.25 -1.59
N TYR A 84 -32.46 -2.60 -1.75
CA TYR A 84 -31.71 -2.49 -2.99
C TYR A 84 -32.19 -3.44 -4.09
N GLU A 85 -32.39 -4.72 -3.77
CA GLU A 85 -32.93 -5.73 -4.70
C GLU A 85 -34.37 -5.39 -5.11
N LYS A 86 -35.18 -4.85 -4.19
CA LYS A 86 -36.54 -4.36 -4.47
C LYS A 86 -36.52 -3.16 -5.44
N TYR A 87 -35.58 -2.24 -5.29
CA TYR A 87 -35.35 -1.15 -6.24
C TYR A 87 -35.02 -1.68 -7.63
N LEU A 88 -34.04 -2.57 -7.76
CA LEU A 88 -33.64 -3.15 -9.06
C LEU A 88 -34.76 -3.96 -9.72
N SER A 89 -35.59 -4.65 -8.94
CA SER A 89 -36.73 -5.42 -9.46
C SER A 89 -37.77 -4.57 -10.21
N GLY A 90 -37.83 -3.26 -9.92
CA GLY A 90 -38.67 -2.29 -10.62
C GLY A 90 -38.14 -1.81 -11.97
N PHE A 91 -36.91 -2.16 -12.33
CA PHE A 91 -36.23 -1.74 -13.56
C PHE A 91 -36.13 -2.84 -14.64
N ARG A 92 -36.90 -3.93 -14.53
CA ARG A 92 -36.88 -5.01 -15.55
C ARG A 92 -37.17 -4.44 -16.95
N GLY A 93 -36.13 -4.32 -17.78
CA GLY A 93 -36.20 -3.94 -19.19
C GLY A 93 -36.03 -2.45 -19.52
N GLY A 94 -35.51 -1.61 -18.62
CA GLY A 94 -35.19 -0.20 -18.91
C GLY A 94 -33.71 0.15 -18.62
N PRO A 95 -33.19 1.29 -19.15
CA PRO A 95 -31.81 1.69 -18.91
C PRO A 95 -31.57 1.99 -17.42
N VAL A 96 -30.56 1.35 -16.83
CA VAL A 96 -30.19 1.53 -15.42
C VAL A 96 -28.83 2.23 -15.33
N SER A 97 -28.72 3.28 -14.52
CA SER A 97 -27.48 4.06 -14.39
C SER A 97 -26.39 3.35 -13.58
N SER A 98 -25.12 3.59 -13.92
CA SER A 98 -23.94 2.93 -13.37
C SER A 98 -23.75 3.00 -11.83
N PRO A 99 -24.08 4.08 -11.09
CA PRO A 99 -23.78 4.13 -9.65
C PRO A 99 -24.63 3.15 -8.80
N PRO A 100 -25.96 3.02 -9.04
CA PRO A 100 -26.72 1.89 -8.52
C PRO A 100 -26.08 0.53 -8.90
N LEU A 101 -25.76 0.30 -10.17
CA LEU A 101 -25.31 -1.02 -10.63
C LEU A 101 -23.99 -1.47 -9.97
N MET A 102 -23.05 -0.55 -9.81
CA MET A 102 -21.78 -0.74 -9.09
C MET A 102 -21.99 -1.12 -7.61
N LYS A 103 -23.01 -0.56 -6.97
CA LYS A 103 -23.35 -0.86 -5.58
C LYS A 103 -23.91 -2.29 -5.43
N ALA A 104 -24.69 -2.74 -6.42
CA ALA A 104 -25.21 -4.12 -6.48
C ALA A 104 -24.07 -5.15 -6.48
N GLY A 105 -23.08 -4.96 -7.38
CA GLY A 105 -21.95 -5.88 -7.53
C GLY A 105 -21.12 -6.01 -6.25
N LYS A 106 -20.91 -4.89 -5.52
CA LYS A 106 -20.20 -4.87 -4.24
C LYS A 106 -20.99 -5.48 -3.08
N MET A 107 -22.33 -5.32 -3.05
CA MET A 107 -23.18 -5.94 -2.03
C MET A 107 -23.30 -7.46 -2.17
N HIS A 108 -23.01 -8.02 -3.35
CA HIS A 108 -23.07 -9.44 -3.65
C HIS A 108 -21.71 -10.15 -3.55
N GLU A 109 -20.76 -9.72 -2.70
CA GLU A 109 -19.57 -10.52 -2.37
C GLU A 109 -19.97 -11.82 -1.65
N PRO A 110 -19.81 -13.01 -2.27
CA PRO A 110 -19.95 -14.28 -1.56
C PRO A 110 -18.61 -14.63 -0.88
N PRO A 111 -18.61 -15.52 0.12
CA PRO A 111 -17.39 -16.07 0.71
C PRO A 111 -16.56 -16.94 -0.26
N ASP A 112 -17.04 -17.16 -1.50
CA ASP A 112 -16.43 -18.04 -2.48
C ASP A 112 -15.98 -17.26 -3.74
N PHE A 113 -14.71 -17.39 -4.09
CA PHE A 113 -13.98 -16.61 -5.10
C PHE A 113 -14.25 -17.07 -6.56
N SER A 114 -15.28 -17.89 -6.78
CA SER A 114 -15.57 -18.53 -8.07
C SER A 114 -16.36 -17.66 -9.05
N LEU A 115 -16.96 -16.56 -8.59
CA LEU A 115 -17.67 -15.62 -9.47
C LEU A 115 -16.74 -14.55 -10.04
N PRO A 116 -17.00 -14.06 -11.27
CA PRO A 116 -16.25 -12.95 -11.86
C PRO A 116 -16.23 -11.70 -10.98
N GLY A 117 -15.29 -10.79 -11.23
CA GLY A 117 -15.19 -9.50 -10.54
C GLY A 117 -16.47 -8.67 -10.65
N PRO A 118 -16.66 -7.62 -9.84
CA PRO A 118 -17.92 -6.87 -9.75
C PRO A 118 -18.52 -6.43 -11.11
N PRO A 119 -17.72 -5.95 -12.10
CA PRO A 119 -18.20 -5.66 -13.45
C PRO A 119 -18.81 -6.86 -14.18
N ASP A 120 -18.08 -7.98 -14.18
CA ASP A 120 -18.39 -9.19 -14.93
C ASP A 120 -19.53 -9.98 -14.25
N ARG A 121 -19.60 -9.93 -12.91
CA ARG A 121 -20.70 -10.51 -12.12
C ARG A 121 -22.01 -9.81 -12.41
N PHE A 122 -22.00 -8.49 -12.63
CA PHE A 122 -23.21 -7.78 -12.99
C PHE A 122 -23.72 -8.20 -14.37
N ALA A 123 -22.85 -8.21 -15.38
CA ALA A 123 -23.21 -8.68 -16.72
C ALA A 123 -23.74 -10.12 -16.69
N PHE A 124 -23.21 -10.97 -15.81
CA PHE A 124 -23.69 -12.32 -15.57
C PHE A 124 -25.07 -12.38 -14.90
N LEU A 125 -25.32 -11.54 -13.88
CA LEU A 125 -26.58 -11.53 -13.12
C LEU A 125 -27.73 -10.85 -13.88
N TYR A 126 -27.41 -9.92 -14.78
CA TYR A 126 -28.38 -9.11 -15.52
C TYR A 126 -28.02 -9.03 -17.02
N PRO A 127 -28.04 -10.16 -17.75
CA PRO A 127 -27.64 -10.20 -19.17
C PRO A 127 -28.58 -9.41 -20.10
N GLU A 128 -29.80 -9.12 -19.65
CA GLU A 128 -30.84 -8.39 -20.40
C GLU A 128 -30.81 -6.87 -20.15
N ALA A 129 -29.87 -6.36 -19.35
CA ALA A 129 -29.79 -4.93 -19.06
C ALA A 129 -29.17 -4.18 -20.25
N GLU A 130 -29.93 -3.29 -20.90
CA GLU A 130 -29.39 -2.35 -21.88
C GLU A 130 -28.58 -1.26 -21.17
N PHE A 131 -27.27 -1.26 -21.39
CA PHE A 131 -26.40 -0.19 -20.91
C PHE A 131 -26.47 1.02 -21.84
N SER A 132 -26.53 2.22 -21.26
CA SER A 132 -26.19 3.41 -22.03
C SER A 132 -24.68 3.40 -22.33
N LEU A 133 -24.28 4.05 -23.42
CA LEU A 133 -22.88 4.14 -23.81
C LEU A 133 -22.02 4.78 -22.70
N ASN A 134 -22.59 5.73 -21.95
CA ASN A 134 -21.97 6.34 -20.79
C ASN A 134 -21.78 5.36 -19.59
N ASP A 135 -22.69 4.41 -19.40
CA ASP A 135 -22.54 3.38 -18.37
C ASP A 135 -21.43 2.39 -18.73
N GLU A 136 -21.32 2.03 -20.01
CA GLU A 136 -20.22 1.20 -20.52
C GLU A 136 -18.86 1.89 -20.32
N ILE A 137 -18.75 3.19 -20.64
CA ILE A 137 -17.52 3.96 -20.38
C ILE A 137 -17.18 3.99 -18.89
N SER A 138 -18.18 4.12 -18.01
CA SER A 138 -17.99 4.09 -16.55
C SER A 138 -17.47 2.72 -16.07
N LEU A 139 -17.89 1.63 -16.74
CA LEU A 139 -17.38 0.28 -16.49
C LEU A 139 -15.90 0.17 -16.91
N VAL A 140 -15.54 0.74 -18.05
CA VAL A 140 -14.15 0.80 -18.53
C VAL A 140 -13.27 1.59 -17.55
N GLU A 141 -13.76 2.72 -17.02
CA GLU A 141 -13.06 3.49 -15.99
C GLU A 141 -12.85 2.69 -14.70
N THR A 142 -13.82 1.88 -14.31
CA THR A 142 -13.70 0.99 -13.14
C THR A 142 -12.61 -0.06 -13.37
N ARG A 143 -12.63 -0.73 -14.54
CA ARG A 143 -11.60 -1.71 -14.92
C ARG A 143 -10.20 -1.10 -14.94
N TYR A 144 -10.08 0.16 -15.36
CA TYR A 144 -8.82 0.89 -15.33
C TYR A 144 -8.30 1.07 -13.89
N ASN A 145 -9.18 1.43 -12.96
CA ASN A 145 -8.82 1.58 -11.55
C ASN A 145 -8.45 0.24 -10.88
N ASP A 146 -9.07 -0.86 -11.32
CA ASP A 146 -8.75 -2.22 -10.88
C ASP A 146 -7.51 -2.81 -11.59
N ALA A 147 -6.79 -2.00 -12.38
CA ALA A 147 -5.59 -2.37 -13.16
C ALA A 147 -5.83 -3.48 -14.21
N GLU A 148 -7.07 -3.65 -14.67
CA GLU A 148 -7.45 -4.60 -15.74
C GLU A 148 -7.20 -4.01 -17.14
N TYR A 149 -5.97 -3.53 -17.41
CA TYR A 149 -5.63 -2.72 -18.59
C TYR A 149 -5.94 -3.39 -19.94
N GLN A 150 -5.78 -4.70 -20.04
CA GLN A 150 -6.08 -5.44 -21.27
C GLN A 150 -7.58 -5.40 -21.59
N LYS A 151 -8.44 -5.62 -20.58
CA LYS A 151 -9.89 -5.53 -20.73
C LYS A 151 -10.36 -4.11 -21.02
N VAL A 152 -9.68 -3.09 -20.46
CA VAL A 152 -9.94 -1.68 -20.78
C VAL A 152 -9.74 -1.42 -22.27
N ILE A 153 -8.64 -1.91 -22.84
CA ILE A 153 -8.33 -1.76 -24.26
C ILE A 153 -9.40 -2.45 -25.11
N GLU A 154 -9.69 -3.73 -24.83
CA GLU A 154 -10.66 -4.52 -25.60
C GLU A 154 -12.06 -3.91 -25.60
N THR A 155 -12.55 -3.53 -24.42
CA THR A 155 -13.91 -2.95 -24.27
C THR A 155 -13.96 -1.54 -24.87
N GLY A 156 -12.92 -0.74 -24.67
CA GLY A 156 -12.85 0.61 -25.21
C GLY A 156 -12.86 0.63 -26.75
N GLU A 157 -12.15 -0.29 -27.40
CA GLU A 157 -12.17 -0.40 -28.86
C GLU A 157 -13.56 -0.70 -29.43
N ASP A 158 -14.33 -1.56 -28.75
CA ASP A 158 -15.71 -1.87 -29.16
C ASP A 158 -16.61 -0.63 -29.07
N ILE A 159 -16.55 0.09 -27.95
CA ILE A 159 -17.32 1.32 -27.74
C ILE A 159 -16.95 2.37 -28.79
N LEU A 160 -15.65 2.54 -29.10
CA LEU A 160 -15.19 3.50 -30.10
C LEU A 160 -15.74 3.22 -31.51
N ARG A 161 -16.03 1.96 -31.87
CA ARG A 161 -16.59 1.59 -33.19
C ARG A 161 -18.07 1.95 -33.33
N ARG A 162 -18.79 2.11 -32.22
CA ARG A 162 -20.23 2.40 -32.21
C ARG A 162 -20.58 3.87 -32.42
N GLY A 163 -19.55 4.72 -32.50
CA GLY A 163 -19.70 6.18 -32.62
C GLY A 163 -19.99 6.81 -31.26
N VAL A 164 -19.19 7.79 -30.88
CA VAL A 164 -19.23 8.42 -29.56
C VAL A 164 -19.16 9.94 -29.69
N SER A 165 -19.71 10.67 -28.73
CA SER A 165 -19.52 12.12 -28.64
C SER A 165 -18.05 12.49 -28.36
N SER A 166 -17.68 13.77 -28.52
CA SER A 166 -16.31 14.22 -28.25
C SER A 166 -15.91 14.03 -26.78
N GLU A 167 -16.84 14.26 -25.84
CA GLU A 167 -16.63 14.04 -24.40
C GLU A 167 -16.38 12.55 -24.08
N GLU A 168 -17.19 11.67 -24.64
CA GLU A 168 -17.04 10.22 -24.48
C GLU A 168 -15.76 9.71 -25.14
N ARG A 169 -15.44 10.21 -26.34
CA ARG A 169 -14.16 9.92 -27.02
C ARG A 169 -12.99 10.35 -26.17
N PHE A 170 -13.03 11.55 -25.58
CA PHE A 170 -11.95 12.04 -24.72
C PHE A 170 -11.74 11.12 -23.50
N ARG A 171 -12.83 10.78 -22.79
CA ARG A 171 -12.78 9.89 -21.63
C ARG A 171 -12.16 8.54 -21.97
N LEU A 172 -12.62 7.90 -23.05
CA LEU A 172 -12.11 6.62 -23.54
C LEU A 172 -10.65 6.73 -24.02
N SER A 173 -10.33 7.71 -24.87
CA SER A 173 -8.96 7.87 -25.38
C SER A 173 -7.95 8.10 -24.27
N ARG A 174 -8.32 8.83 -23.21
CA ARG A 174 -7.48 9.06 -22.03
C ARG A 174 -7.14 7.76 -21.28
N ILE A 175 -8.15 6.95 -20.96
CA ILE A 175 -7.96 5.70 -20.19
C ILE A 175 -7.33 4.60 -21.04
N MET A 176 -7.71 4.49 -22.31
CA MET A 176 -7.13 3.54 -23.25
C MET A 176 -5.67 3.86 -23.54
N ALA A 177 -5.31 5.12 -23.80
CA ALA A 177 -3.92 5.49 -24.04
C ALA A 177 -3.01 5.20 -22.83
N SER A 178 -3.53 5.43 -21.62
CA SER A 178 -2.82 5.09 -20.38
C SER A 178 -2.69 3.57 -20.19
N SER A 179 -3.71 2.80 -20.54
CA SER A 179 -3.70 1.34 -20.50
C SER A 179 -2.72 0.74 -21.51
N TYR A 180 -2.72 1.26 -22.74
CA TYR A 180 -1.74 0.92 -23.77
C TYR A 180 -0.31 1.18 -23.31
N ALA A 181 -0.07 2.29 -22.62
CA ALA A 181 1.25 2.56 -22.06
C ALA A 181 1.65 1.55 -20.97
N ALA A 182 0.71 1.16 -20.10
CA ALA A 182 0.93 0.16 -19.06
C ALA A 182 1.22 -1.24 -19.63
N THR A 183 0.62 -1.61 -20.77
CA THR A 183 0.87 -2.90 -21.45
C THR A 183 2.13 -2.88 -22.34
N GLY A 184 2.81 -1.74 -22.47
CA GLY A 184 4.01 -1.60 -23.29
C GLY A 184 3.75 -1.23 -24.75
N GLU A 185 2.51 -0.88 -25.10
CA GLU A 185 2.03 -0.50 -26.43
C GLU A 185 1.75 1.01 -26.51
N ALA A 186 2.56 1.83 -25.82
CA ALA A 186 2.36 3.27 -25.71
C ALA A 186 2.24 4.00 -27.06
N GLU A 187 2.81 3.47 -28.15
CA GLU A 187 2.62 4.02 -29.50
C GLU A 187 1.17 3.95 -29.99
N LYS A 188 0.44 2.86 -29.67
CA LYS A 188 -1.00 2.75 -29.96
C LYS A 188 -1.78 3.78 -29.15
N GLY A 189 -1.42 3.96 -27.89
CA GLY A 189 -1.99 5.01 -27.04
C GLY A 189 -1.75 6.41 -27.62
N MET A 190 -0.55 6.69 -28.12
CA MET A 190 -0.24 7.97 -28.78
C MET A 190 -1.00 8.16 -30.10
N ALA A 191 -1.19 7.09 -30.89
CA ALA A 191 -1.99 7.15 -32.11
C ALA A 191 -3.44 7.54 -31.78
N LEU A 192 -4.04 6.90 -30.78
CA LEU A 192 -5.41 7.19 -30.34
C LEU A 192 -5.60 8.65 -29.89
N LEU A 193 -4.59 9.23 -29.22
CA LEU A 193 -4.62 10.63 -28.81
C LEU A 193 -4.41 11.59 -30.00
N ARG A 194 -3.62 11.20 -31.01
CA ARG A 194 -3.46 11.98 -32.26
C ARG A 194 -4.77 12.02 -33.04
N GLU A 195 -5.42 10.87 -33.22
CA GLU A 195 -6.73 10.77 -33.87
C GLU A 195 -7.75 11.69 -33.19
N PHE A 196 -7.80 11.72 -31.85
CA PHE A 196 -8.67 12.66 -31.14
C PHE A 196 -8.42 14.14 -31.52
N LEU A 197 -7.15 14.55 -31.63
CA LEU A 197 -6.81 15.93 -32.00
C LEU A 197 -7.16 16.26 -33.47
N GLU A 198 -7.16 15.25 -34.34
CA GLU A 198 -7.52 15.39 -35.75
C GLU A 198 -9.04 15.42 -35.95
N ASP A 199 -9.76 14.54 -35.26
CA ASP A 199 -11.22 14.42 -35.33
C ASP A 199 -11.94 15.60 -34.66
N PHE A 200 -11.36 16.16 -33.59
CA PHE A 200 -11.98 17.20 -32.76
C PHE A 200 -11.07 18.42 -32.54
N PRO A 201 -10.70 19.18 -33.59
CA PRO A 201 -9.70 20.25 -33.53
C PRO A 201 -10.14 21.50 -32.73
N GLY A 202 -11.40 21.58 -32.31
CA GLY A 202 -11.96 22.67 -31.51
C GLY A 202 -12.42 22.27 -30.11
N ASP A 203 -12.14 21.04 -29.66
CA ASP A 203 -12.62 20.54 -28.37
C ASP A 203 -11.89 21.20 -27.18
N GLU A 204 -12.63 21.45 -26.09
CA GLU A 204 -12.09 22.05 -24.87
C GLU A 204 -11.01 21.19 -24.19
N ASN A 205 -11.00 19.86 -24.45
CA ASN A 205 -10.08 18.91 -23.85
C ASN A 205 -8.73 18.80 -24.58
N ILE A 206 -8.52 19.52 -25.69
CA ILE A 206 -7.25 19.53 -26.43
C ILE A 206 -6.02 19.78 -25.52
N PRO A 207 -6.03 20.74 -24.58
CA PRO A 207 -4.90 20.94 -23.66
C PRO A 207 -4.61 19.71 -22.81
N ALA A 208 -5.64 19.02 -22.32
CA ALA A 208 -5.51 17.81 -21.51
C ALA A 208 -4.95 16.64 -22.34
N VAL A 209 -5.39 16.48 -23.59
CA VAL A 209 -4.86 15.46 -24.52
C VAL A 209 -3.39 15.72 -24.83
N ARG A 210 -3.00 16.97 -25.10
CA ARG A 210 -1.59 17.34 -25.33
C ARG A 210 -0.73 17.09 -24.10
N ALA A 211 -1.24 17.39 -22.90
CA ALA A 211 -0.54 17.11 -21.65
C ALA A 211 -0.32 15.60 -21.46
N LEU A 212 -1.36 14.78 -21.70
CA LEU A 212 -1.25 13.33 -21.65
C LEU A 212 -0.24 12.79 -22.67
N MET A 213 -0.28 13.26 -23.91
CA MET A 213 0.69 12.88 -24.94
C MET A 213 2.12 13.22 -24.53
N LYS A 214 2.34 14.41 -23.93
CA LYS A 214 3.65 14.78 -23.38
C LYS A 214 4.10 13.81 -22.30
N ARG A 215 3.21 13.43 -21.38
CA ARG A 215 3.48 12.47 -20.29
C ARG A 215 3.84 11.07 -20.83
N LEU A 216 3.02 10.52 -21.73
CA LEU A 216 3.28 9.22 -22.34
C LEU A 216 4.56 9.23 -23.20
N GLY A 217 4.83 10.36 -23.86
CA GLY A 217 6.07 10.61 -24.61
C GLY A 217 7.33 10.50 -23.77
N ARG A 218 7.31 10.85 -22.47
CA ARG A 218 8.49 10.70 -21.58
C ARG A 218 8.86 9.23 -21.33
N GLY A 219 7.88 8.32 -21.37
CA GLY A 219 8.09 6.88 -21.16
C GLY A 219 8.43 6.10 -22.43
N LEU A 220 8.05 6.65 -23.60
CA LEU A 220 8.29 6.06 -24.90
C LEU A 220 9.77 6.04 -25.24
N ARG A 221 10.26 4.86 -25.59
CA ARG A 221 11.65 4.62 -25.95
C ARG A 221 11.82 4.98 -27.43
N ARG A 222 12.53 6.06 -27.76
CA ARG A 222 13.02 6.24 -29.13
C ARG A 222 14.21 5.30 -29.33
N ASP A 223 14.24 4.59 -30.44
CA ASP A 223 15.37 3.71 -30.76
C ASP A 223 16.68 4.51 -30.75
N GLY A 224 17.63 4.06 -29.92
CA GLY A 224 18.92 4.72 -29.73
C GLY A 224 19.02 5.70 -28.55
N GLU A 225 17.91 6.15 -27.94
CA GLU A 225 17.95 7.03 -26.76
C GLU A 225 18.35 6.27 -25.48
N ILE A 226 19.37 6.79 -24.79
CA ILE A 226 19.80 6.29 -23.48
C ILE A 226 18.89 6.92 -22.41
N ARG A 227 18.19 6.08 -21.64
CA ARG A 227 17.32 6.54 -20.55
C ARG A 227 18.16 7.14 -19.42
N ALA A 228 17.82 8.34 -18.97
CA ALA A 228 18.46 8.96 -17.81
C ALA A 228 17.64 8.67 -16.55
N ILE A 229 18.30 8.21 -15.50
CA ILE A 229 17.76 8.17 -14.13
C ILE A 229 18.49 9.23 -13.31
N GLY A 230 17.73 10.10 -12.66
CA GLY A 230 18.28 11.05 -11.71
C GLY A 230 18.60 10.38 -10.39
N CYS A 231 19.67 10.82 -9.73
CA CYS A 231 20.05 10.36 -8.40
C CYS A 231 20.32 11.58 -7.52
N LEU A 232 19.51 11.77 -6.48
CA LEU A 232 19.64 12.84 -5.50
C LEU A 232 20.16 12.25 -4.19
N LEU A 233 21.38 12.59 -3.80
CA LEU A 233 21.96 12.11 -2.55
C LEU A 233 22.71 13.23 -1.82
N PRO A 234 22.78 13.22 -0.49
CA PRO A 234 23.67 14.11 0.25
C PRO A 234 25.10 13.55 0.13
N LEU A 235 25.87 14.03 -0.85
CA LEU A 235 27.26 13.63 -1.09
C LEU A 235 28.27 14.57 -0.43
N SER A 236 27.77 15.65 0.17
CA SER A 236 28.45 16.55 1.08
C SER A 236 27.51 16.98 2.22
N GLY A 237 28.08 17.66 3.22
CA GLY A 237 27.35 18.13 4.40
C GLY A 237 27.15 17.05 5.47
N PRO A 238 26.28 17.28 6.46
CA PRO A 238 26.17 16.46 7.67
C PRO A 238 25.75 15.00 7.42
N TYR A 239 25.09 14.72 6.30
CA TYR A 239 24.61 13.38 5.96
C TYR A 239 25.42 12.69 4.84
N GLU A 240 26.60 13.22 4.51
CA GLU A 240 27.50 12.68 3.48
C GLU A 240 27.75 11.17 3.61
N ILE A 241 27.97 10.70 4.83
CA ILE A 241 28.29 9.29 5.09
C ILE A 241 27.17 8.35 4.63
N TYR A 242 25.90 8.79 4.74
CA TYR A 242 24.74 8.03 4.30
C TYR A 242 24.57 8.10 2.79
N GLY A 243 24.73 9.28 2.19
CA GLY A 243 24.66 9.43 0.74
C GLY A 243 25.75 8.65 0.01
N ARG A 244 26.99 8.63 0.50
CA ARG A 244 28.07 7.80 -0.07
C ARG A 244 27.79 6.31 0.04
N LYS A 245 27.18 5.84 1.13
CA LYS A 245 26.76 4.43 1.27
C LYS A 245 25.67 4.07 0.25
N ALA A 246 24.66 4.93 0.09
CA ALA A 246 23.61 4.75 -0.90
C ALA A 246 24.17 4.76 -2.33
N LEU A 247 25.10 5.67 -2.64
CA LEU A 247 25.76 5.75 -3.95
C LEU A 247 26.49 4.45 -4.29
N LYS A 248 27.29 3.92 -3.35
CA LYS A 248 27.97 2.62 -3.54
C LYS A 248 26.99 1.48 -3.85
N GLY A 249 25.82 1.48 -3.20
CA GLY A 249 24.76 0.49 -3.47
C GLY A 249 24.20 0.62 -4.89
N ILE A 250 23.98 1.86 -5.35
CA ILE A 250 23.52 2.15 -6.72
C ILE A 250 24.58 1.73 -7.74
N GLU A 251 25.85 2.04 -7.51
CA GLU A 251 26.98 1.64 -8.36
C GLU A 251 27.09 0.12 -8.46
N LEU A 252 26.97 -0.60 -7.34
CA LEU A 252 26.98 -2.06 -7.32
C LEU A 252 25.81 -2.65 -8.14
N ALA A 253 24.62 -2.07 -8.02
CA ALA A 253 23.46 -2.49 -8.82
C ALA A 253 23.69 -2.25 -10.32
N LEU A 254 24.27 -1.10 -10.69
CA LEU A 254 24.63 -0.80 -12.08
C LEU A 254 25.65 -1.78 -12.64
N MET A 255 26.69 -2.13 -11.88
CA MET A 255 27.68 -3.13 -12.28
C MET A 255 27.02 -4.49 -12.55
N THR A 256 26.12 -4.90 -11.66
CA THR A 256 25.38 -6.17 -11.77
C THR A 256 24.47 -6.18 -13.02
N LEU A 257 23.79 -5.06 -13.32
CA LEU A 257 22.99 -4.91 -14.54
C LEU A 257 23.84 -4.90 -15.80
N GLY A 258 25.02 -4.28 -15.72
CA GLY A 258 25.97 -4.17 -16.83
C GLY A 258 26.52 -5.50 -17.33
N ALA A 259 26.52 -6.53 -16.48
CA ALA A 259 27.00 -7.89 -16.76
C ALA A 259 25.97 -8.79 -17.49
N ARG A 260 24.74 -8.32 -17.74
CA ARG A 260 23.68 -9.11 -18.42
C ARG A 260 23.73 -8.95 -19.95
N GLU A 261 23.51 -10.03 -20.69
CA GLU A 261 23.57 -10.08 -22.17
C GLU A 261 22.51 -9.21 -22.89
N ASN A 262 21.44 -8.78 -22.21
CA ASN A 262 20.41 -7.87 -22.74
C ASN A 262 20.22 -6.63 -21.85
N ARG A 263 21.31 -5.92 -21.57
CA ARG A 263 21.27 -4.78 -20.64
C ARG A 263 20.50 -3.57 -21.22
N PRO A 264 19.57 -2.97 -20.46
CA PRO A 264 19.09 -1.64 -20.79
C PRO A 264 20.25 -0.64 -20.66
N ARG A 265 20.46 0.19 -21.68
CA ARG A 265 21.39 1.33 -21.58
C ARG A 265 20.73 2.41 -20.72
N VAL A 266 21.18 2.53 -19.47
CA VAL A 266 20.72 3.54 -18.52
C VAL A 266 21.90 4.43 -18.16
N LYS A 267 21.69 5.75 -18.25
CA LYS A 267 22.60 6.78 -17.75
C LYS A 267 22.09 7.20 -16.36
N ILE A 268 22.96 7.23 -15.35
CA ILE A 268 22.61 7.87 -14.08
C ILE A 268 23.19 9.28 -14.07
N ILE A 269 22.36 10.26 -13.73
CA ILE A 269 22.76 11.65 -13.51
C ILE A 269 22.71 11.89 -12.01
N ILE A 270 23.89 12.01 -11.38
CA ILE A 270 24.03 12.20 -9.94
C ILE A 270 24.05 13.69 -9.63
N LYS A 271 23.30 14.09 -8.60
CA LYS A 271 23.24 15.44 -8.06
C LYS A 271 23.46 15.38 -6.55
N ASP A 272 24.43 16.14 -6.08
CA ASP A 272 24.64 16.36 -4.65
C ASP A 272 23.55 17.31 -4.15
N THR A 273 22.86 16.91 -3.09
CA THR A 273 21.86 17.75 -2.42
C THR A 273 22.47 18.66 -1.36
N GLU A 274 23.73 18.44 -0.97
CA GLU A 274 24.45 19.20 0.06
C GLU A 274 23.74 19.19 1.43
N SER A 275 22.74 18.31 1.61
CA SER A 275 21.78 18.35 2.72
C SER A 275 20.95 19.65 2.78
N ASP A 276 20.83 20.39 1.67
CA ASP A 276 20.15 21.68 1.56
C ASP A 276 18.83 21.58 0.76
N PRO A 277 17.69 22.07 1.30
CA PRO A 277 16.39 21.94 0.63
C PRO A 277 16.31 22.65 -0.72
N ASP A 278 16.92 23.82 -0.85
CA ASP A 278 16.86 24.61 -2.06
C ASP A 278 17.75 24.02 -3.16
N VAL A 279 18.92 23.48 -2.79
CA VAL A 279 19.78 22.70 -3.70
C VAL A 279 19.04 21.46 -4.19
N ALA A 280 18.32 20.75 -3.32
CA ALA A 280 17.56 19.57 -3.71
C ALA A 280 16.44 19.91 -4.71
N VAL A 281 15.67 20.98 -4.47
CA VAL A 281 14.63 21.48 -5.40
C VAL A 281 15.22 21.86 -6.76
N ARG A 282 16.31 22.66 -6.77
CA ARG A 282 16.99 23.03 -8.02
C ARG A 282 17.48 21.79 -8.78
N SER A 283 18.01 20.81 -8.06
CA SER A 283 18.51 19.57 -8.65
C SER A 283 17.40 18.72 -9.28
N VAL A 284 16.20 18.67 -8.69
CA VAL A 284 15.01 18.04 -9.32
C VAL A 284 14.70 18.73 -10.66
N ALA A 285 14.66 20.07 -10.68
CA ALA A 285 14.39 20.82 -11.90
C ALA A 285 15.45 20.61 -13.00
N GLU A 286 16.72 20.48 -12.61
CA GLU A 286 17.80 20.17 -13.54
C GLU A 286 17.71 18.73 -14.10
N LEU A 287 17.32 17.76 -13.27
CA LEU A 287 17.11 16.37 -13.69
C LEU A 287 15.93 16.25 -14.66
N ASP A 288 14.83 16.96 -14.40
CA ASP A 288 13.68 17.06 -15.30
C ASP A 288 14.10 17.66 -16.66
N LYS A 289 14.83 18.78 -16.66
CA LYS A 289 15.38 19.39 -17.88
C LYS A 289 16.35 18.47 -18.63
N ALA A 290 17.09 17.64 -17.92
CA ALA A 290 18.00 16.66 -18.50
C ALA A 290 17.28 15.41 -19.04
N GLY A 291 15.96 15.34 -18.96
CA GLY A 291 15.16 14.22 -19.46
C GLY A 291 15.23 12.98 -18.56
N ALA A 292 15.43 13.15 -17.26
CA ALA A 292 15.36 12.04 -16.32
C ALA A 292 13.95 11.43 -16.32
N MET A 293 13.85 10.13 -16.56
CA MET A 293 12.57 9.41 -16.56
C MET A 293 12.02 9.16 -15.15
N GLY A 294 12.87 9.34 -14.14
CA GLY A 294 12.57 9.18 -12.73
C GLY A 294 13.81 9.48 -11.89
N ILE A 295 13.59 9.68 -10.60
CA ILE A 295 14.62 10.10 -9.64
C ILE A 295 14.68 9.08 -8.49
N VAL A 296 15.89 8.69 -8.10
CA VAL A 296 16.15 7.90 -6.89
C VAL A 296 16.75 8.81 -5.82
N GLY A 297 16.26 8.69 -4.60
CA GLY A 297 16.52 9.64 -3.52
C GLY A 297 15.45 10.76 -3.46
N PRO A 298 15.60 11.74 -2.57
CA PRO A 298 16.71 11.91 -1.63
C PRO A 298 16.57 11.05 -0.36
N ILE A 299 17.65 11.03 0.43
CA ILE A 299 17.62 10.58 1.83
C ILE A 299 17.10 11.74 2.71
N THR A 300 17.72 12.90 2.51
CA THR A 300 17.38 14.19 3.13
C THR A 300 18.03 15.28 2.26
N PRO A 301 17.46 16.49 2.16
CA PRO A 301 16.10 16.89 2.57
C PRO A 301 15.04 16.39 1.58
N LEU A 302 13.87 15.99 2.09
CA LEU A 302 12.95 15.12 1.34
C LEU A 302 11.65 15.78 0.86
N LEU A 303 11.00 16.62 1.68
CA LEU A 303 9.62 17.07 1.39
C LEU A 303 9.57 18.03 0.20
N GLN A 304 10.49 18.99 0.16
CA GLN A 304 10.56 20.00 -0.90
C GLN A 304 10.94 19.37 -2.24
N ALA A 305 11.91 18.45 -2.23
CA ALA A 305 12.30 17.71 -3.44
C ALA A 305 11.15 16.81 -3.94
N ALA A 306 10.45 16.13 -3.04
CA ALA A 306 9.29 15.31 -3.40
C ALA A 306 8.14 16.16 -3.96
N ALA A 307 7.83 17.30 -3.34
CA ALA A 307 6.82 18.23 -3.83
C ALA A 307 7.18 18.84 -5.20
N GLU A 308 8.46 19.16 -5.42
CA GLU A 308 8.93 19.63 -6.73
C GLU A 308 8.85 18.53 -7.80
N SER A 309 9.16 17.28 -7.43
CA SER A 309 9.04 16.16 -8.36
C SER A 309 7.57 15.89 -8.73
N GLN A 310 6.67 16.00 -7.75
CA GLN A 310 5.22 15.92 -7.93
C GLN A 310 4.72 17.02 -8.87
N SER A 311 5.12 18.28 -8.65
CA SER A 311 4.68 19.41 -9.49
C SER A 311 5.13 19.28 -10.94
N ARG A 312 6.27 18.61 -11.18
CA ARG A 312 6.84 18.36 -12.51
C ARG A 312 6.36 17.08 -13.18
N GLU A 313 5.60 16.26 -12.44
CA GLU A 313 5.19 14.91 -12.85
C GLU A 313 6.39 14.00 -13.16
N VAL A 314 7.47 14.13 -12.39
CA VAL A 314 8.63 13.25 -12.47
C VAL A 314 8.55 12.26 -11.32
N PRO A 315 8.47 10.94 -11.58
CA PRO A 315 8.47 9.95 -10.52
C PRO A 315 9.73 10.05 -9.65
N ILE A 316 9.56 10.06 -8.34
CA ILE A 316 10.65 10.08 -7.37
C ILE A 316 10.51 8.94 -6.35
N ILE A 317 11.59 8.20 -6.12
CA ILE A 317 11.67 7.13 -5.14
C ILE A 317 12.55 7.60 -3.99
N THR A 318 11.93 8.10 -2.94
CA THR A 318 12.60 8.61 -1.74
C THR A 318 13.19 7.47 -0.90
N LEU A 319 14.31 7.74 -0.22
CA LEU A 319 15.04 6.77 0.61
C LEU A 319 14.93 7.15 2.10
N THR A 320 13.69 7.29 2.59
CA THR A 320 13.40 7.83 3.93
C THR A 320 12.42 6.98 4.73
N GLN A 321 12.56 7.00 6.05
CA GLN A 321 11.63 6.38 7.01
C GLN A 321 10.40 7.26 7.33
N LYS A 322 10.36 8.50 6.83
CA LYS A 322 9.28 9.45 7.15
C LYS A 322 7.92 8.95 6.66
N ASP A 323 6.98 8.84 7.59
CA ASP A 323 5.58 8.54 7.30
C ASP A 323 4.92 9.65 6.47
N GLY A 324 3.95 9.27 5.64
CA GLY A 324 3.15 10.17 4.82
C GLY A 324 3.86 10.85 3.66
N VAL A 325 5.14 10.56 3.38
CA VAL A 325 5.82 11.17 2.21
C VAL A 325 5.18 10.78 0.89
N ALA A 326 4.65 9.55 0.78
CA ALA A 326 3.96 9.10 -0.42
C ALA A 326 2.59 9.79 -0.59
N ASP A 327 2.03 10.34 0.49
CA ASP A 327 0.75 11.06 0.47
C ASP A 327 0.88 12.45 -0.19
N ILE A 328 2.10 12.89 -0.52
CA ILE A 328 2.35 14.12 -1.29
C ILE A 328 1.72 14.04 -2.68
N GLY A 329 1.68 12.85 -3.29
CA GLY A 329 0.96 12.62 -4.54
C GLY A 329 1.51 11.46 -5.38
N ASP A 330 0.83 11.22 -6.50
CA ASP A 330 0.97 10.02 -7.34
C ASP A 330 2.38 9.78 -7.94
N TYR A 331 3.24 10.81 -7.96
CA TYR A 331 4.62 10.68 -8.46
C TYR A 331 5.64 10.49 -7.34
N VAL A 332 5.22 10.41 -6.07
CA VAL A 332 6.11 10.27 -4.93
C VAL A 332 5.99 8.88 -4.31
N PHE A 333 7.10 8.14 -4.38
CA PHE A 333 7.22 6.80 -3.83
C PHE A 333 8.22 6.78 -2.67
N ARG A 334 8.06 5.84 -1.75
CA ARG A 334 8.97 5.62 -0.62
C ARG A 334 9.55 4.22 -0.69
N ASN A 335 10.87 4.12 -0.78
CA ASN A 335 11.61 2.86 -0.72
C ASN A 335 12.43 2.78 0.57
N PHE A 336 11.71 2.67 1.68
CA PHE A 336 12.23 2.35 3.00
C PHE A 336 11.08 1.74 3.82
N LEU A 337 11.37 1.14 4.96
CA LEU A 337 10.37 0.79 5.97
C LEU A 337 10.11 1.97 6.91
N THR A 338 8.87 2.16 7.35
CA THR A 338 8.58 3.12 8.42
C THR A 338 8.90 2.49 9.77
N PRO A 339 9.10 3.29 10.84
CA PRO A 339 9.22 2.75 12.18
C PRO A 339 8.02 1.86 12.56
N LEU A 340 6.80 2.31 12.24
CA LEU A 340 5.58 1.56 12.53
C LEU A 340 5.54 0.21 11.80
N MET A 341 5.87 0.16 10.51
CA MET A 341 5.92 -1.10 9.75
C MET A 341 6.90 -2.11 10.37
N GLN A 342 8.07 -1.63 10.83
CA GLN A 342 9.08 -2.48 11.47
C GLN A 342 8.59 -3.01 12.82
N VAL A 343 7.99 -2.14 13.63
CA VAL A 343 7.44 -2.51 14.94
C VAL A 343 6.28 -3.50 14.81
N GLU A 344 5.34 -3.26 13.89
CA GLU A 344 4.21 -4.17 13.64
C GLU A 344 4.69 -5.56 13.24
N ALA A 345 5.68 -5.64 12.35
CA ALA A 345 6.29 -6.90 11.96
C ALA A 345 6.95 -7.62 13.14
N LEU A 346 7.72 -6.88 13.97
CA LEU A 346 8.41 -7.42 15.13
C LEU A 346 7.44 -7.94 16.21
N VAL A 347 6.40 -7.16 16.55
CA VAL A 347 5.39 -7.54 17.54
C VAL A 347 4.57 -8.73 17.02
N ALA A 348 4.11 -8.68 15.77
CA ALA A 348 3.38 -9.80 15.17
C ALA A 348 4.19 -11.09 15.16
N HIS A 349 5.49 -11.03 14.83
CA HIS A 349 6.38 -12.17 14.88
C HIS A 349 6.51 -12.73 16.30
N SER A 350 6.76 -11.85 17.28
CA SER A 350 6.95 -12.23 18.68
C SER A 350 5.73 -12.97 19.25
N PHE A 351 4.51 -12.50 18.96
CA PHE A 351 3.29 -13.16 19.43
C PHE A 351 2.99 -14.46 18.68
N LYS A 352 3.06 -14.43 17.34
CA LYS A 352 2.58 -15.54 16.50
C LYS A 352 3.58 -16.67 16.36
N LYS A 353 4.88 -16.40 16.53
CA LYS A 353 5.96 -17.37 16.29
C LYS A 353 6.73 -17.74 17.55
N LEU A 354 6.91 -16.81 18.49
CA LEU A 354 7.68 -17.04 19.72
C LEU A 354 6.79 -17.25 20.95
N ASP A 355 5.47 -17.11 20.79
CA ASP A 355 4.48 -17.13 21.87
C ASP A 355 4.79 -16.15 23.03
N ALA A 356 5.57 -15.10 22.75
CA ALA A 356 5.90 -14.09 23.74
C ALA A 356 4.67 -13.23 24.05
N ARG A 357 4.44 -12.97 25.34
CA ARG A 357 3.32 -12.13 25.84
C ARG A 357 3.75 -11.02 26.81
N ARG A 358 5.01 -11.06 27.25
CA ARG A 358 5.57 -10.14 28.23
C ARG A 358 6.95 -9.69 27.76
N PHE A 359 7.15 -8.39 27.70
CA PHE A 359 8.32 -7.77 27.07
C PHE A 359 9.00 -6.81 28.03
N ALA A 360 10.32 -6.67 27.92
CA ALA A 360 11.06 -5.55 28.49
C ALA A 360 11.63 -4.71 27.34
N ILE A 361 11.67 -3.40 27.49
CA ILE A 361 12.14 -2.49 26.43
C ILE A 361 13.43 -1.82 26.89
N LEU A 362 14.48 -1.93 26.08
CA LEU A 362 15.72 -1.18 26.23
C LEU A 362 15.89 -0.30 24.98
N TYR A 363 16.02 1.01 25.15
CA TYR A 363 16.02 1.96 24.02
C TYR A 363 17.00 3.12 24.21
N PRO A 364 17.60 3.69 23.14
CA PRO A 364 18.46 4.84 23.27
C PRO A 364 17.65 6.10 23.60
N ASN A 365 18.17 6.95 24.47
CA ASN A 365 17.52 8.19 24.91
C ASN A 365 17.67 9.33 23.91
N GLU A 366 17.17 9.10 22.70
CA GLU A 366 17.12 10.07 21.62
C GLU A 366 15.79 9.94 20.86
N ASN A 367 15.48 10.92 20.01
CA ASN A 367 14.22 10.95 19.26
C ASN A 367 13.93 9.64 18.50
N TYR A 368 14.97 9.01 17.93
CA TYR A 368 14.85 7.72 17.26
C TYR A 368 14.41 6.60 18.22
N GLY A 369 15.10 6.43 19.34
CA GLY A 369 14.79 5.37 20.31
C GLY A 369 13.45 5.56 21.02
N ILE A 370 13.14 6.80 21.39
CA ILE A 370 11.86 7.15 22.03
C ILE A 370 10.69 6.82 21.10
N ALA A 371 10.77 7.22 19.82
CA ALA A 371 9.71 6.94 18.85
C ALA A 371 9.48 5.42 18.66
N PHE A 372 10.55 4.62 18.54
CA PHE A 372 10.41 3.16 18.43
C PHE A 372 9.87 2.52 19.71
N MET A 373 10.29 2.99 20.88
CA MET A 373 9.79 2.49 22.17
C MET A 373 8.28 2.73 22.32
N GLU A 374 7.80 3.93 22.01
CA GLU A 374 6.38 4.28 22.09
C GLU A 374 5.55 3.42 21.15
N LEU A 375 5.96 3.33 19.88
CA LEU A 375 5.30 2.48 18.88
C LEU A 375 5.28 1.01 19.32
N PHE A 376 6.39 0.51 19.86
CA PHE A 376 6.49 -0.88 20.31
C PHE A 376 5.58 -1.15 21.51
N ARG A 377 5.58 -0.28 22.51
CA ARG A 377 4.70 -0.36 23.67
C ARG A 377 3.24 -0.40 23.23
N ASP A 378 2.83 0.51 22.36
CA ASP A 378 1.45 0.64 21.91
C ASP A 378 1.02 -0.59 21.10
N GLN A 379 1.88 -1.11 20.21
CA GLN A 379 1.60 -2.34 19.47
C GLN A 379 1.55 -3.58 20.36
N VAL A 380 2.42 -3.72 21.36
CA VAL A 380 2.35 -4.82 22.33
C VAL A 380 1.02 -4.80 23.09
N MET A 381 0.56 -3.62 23.53
CA MET A 381 -0.73 -3.47 24.21
C MET A 381 -1.91 -3.81 23.28
N ALA A 382 -1.86 -3.41 22.01
CA ALA A 382 -2.88 -3.74 21.01
C ALA A 382 -2.99 -5.26 20.77
N TYR A 383 -1.89 -6.00 20.89
CA TYR A 383 -1.86 -7.47 20.80
C TYR A 383 -2.20 -8.18 22.14
N GLY A 384 -2.53 -7.43 23.20
CA GLY A 384 -2.88 -7.98 24.51
C GLY A 384 -1.68 -8.45 25.35
N GLY A 385 -0.47 -8.01 25.01
CA GLY A 385 0.72 -8.27 25.82
C GLY A 385 0.91 -7.26 26.94
N SER A 386 2.01 -7.43 27.66
CA SER A 386 2.38 -6.56 28.78
C SER A 386 3.85 -6.14 28.71
N ILE A 387 4.12 -4.92 29.16
CA ILE A 387 5.48 -4.42 29.36
C ILE A 387 5.87 -4.62 30.83
N ALA A 388 6.93 -5.41 31.06
CA ALA A 388 7.47 -5.72 32.37
C ALA A 388 8.26 -4.54 32.96
N GLY A 389 8.95 -3.80 32.09
CA GLY A 389 9.78 -2.63 32.39
C GLY A 389 10.31 -2.01 31.10
N GLN A 390 10.70 -0.74 31.17
CA GLN A 390 11.37 -0.03 30.09
C GLN A 390 12.50 0.81 30.67
N GLU A 391 13.67 0.80 30.05
CA GLU A 391 14.81 1.60 30.47
C GLU A 391 15.50 2.22 29.26
N SER A 392 15.95 3.44 29.42
CA SER A 392 16.72 4.15 28.40
C SER A 392 18.22 4.06 28.66
N TYR A 393 19.04 4.22 27.62
CA TYR A 393 20.49 4.36 27.70
C TYR A 393 20.99 5.54 26.85
N ASP A 394 22.18 6.09 27.09
CA ASP A 394 22.72 7.14 26.23
C ASP A 394 23.20 6.53 24.91
N ALA A 395 22.90 7.15 23.76
CA ALA A 395 23.27 6.62 22.46
C ALA A 395 24.79 6.47 22.26
N ALA A 396 25.60 7.20 23.04
CA ALA A 396 27.05 7.11 23.05
C ALA A 396 27.61 6.01 23.97
N ASP A 397 26.76 5.39 24.81
CA ASP A 397 27.19 4.37 25.75
C ASP A 397 27.72 3.11 25.03
N THR A 398 28.73 2.49 25.64
CA THR A 398 29.26 1.18 25.22
C THR A 398 29.10 0.11 26.31
N ASP A 399 28.63 0.51 27.50
CA ASP A 399 28.28 -0.36 28.61
C ASP A 399 26.81 -0.13 29.00
N PHE A 400 26.03 -1.21 29.06
CA PHE A 400 24.60 -1.20 29.35
C PHE A 400 24.25 -1.94 30.65
N ALA A 401 25.25 -2.25 31.49
CA ALA A 401 25.06 -3.02 32.72
C ALA A 401 24.06 -2.36 33.68
N GLU A 402 24.11 -1.04 33.86
CA GLU A 402 23.18 -0.31 34.72
C GLU A 402 21.72 -0.39 34.25
N PRO A 403 21.36 0.02 33.01
CA PRO A 403 19.97 -0.06 32.55
C PRO A 403 19.46 -1.51 32.47
N ILE A 404 20.32 -2.48 32.12
CA ILE A 404 19.95 -3.91 32.17
C ILE A 404 19.69 -4.36 33.62
N GLY A 405 20.53 -3.91 34.57
CA GLY A 405 20.37 -4.20 35.99
C GLY A 405 19.04 -3.67 36.54
N LYS A 406 18.62 -2.47 36.14
CA LYS A 406 17.30 -1.91 36.49
C LYS A 406 16.15 -2.76 35.94
N LEU A 407 16.21 -3.16 34.67
CA LEU A 407 15.22 -4.06 34.07
C LEU A 407 15.15 -5.42 34.77
N ALA A 408 16.30 -6.02 35.09
CA ALA A 408 16.39 -7.30 35.79
C ALA A 408 15.84 -7.20 37.23
N ARG A 409 16.11 -6.10 37.93
CA ARG A 409 15.58 -5.86 39.27
C ARG A 409 14.05 -5.80 39.28
N LEU A 410 13.41 -5.16 38.30
CA LEU A 410 11.94 -5.17 38.16
C LEU A 410 11.37 -6.58 37.97
N TYR A 411 12.14 -7.50 37.40
CA TYR A 411 11.78 -8.91 37.31
C TYR A 411 11.87 -9.60 38.68
N TYR A 412 12.98 -9.45 39.40
CA TYR A 412 13.18 -10.08 40.71
C TYR A 412 12.30 -9.50 41.82
N GLU A 413 12.10 -8.18 41.90
CA GLU A 413 11.17 -7.56 42.87
C GLU A 413 9.72 -8.05 42.69
N ARG A 414 9.36 -8.47 41.48
CA ARG A 414 8.04 -9.05 41.21
C ARG A 414 7.96 -10.52 41.63
N LEU A 415 9.06 -11.26 41.52
CA LEU A 415 9.16 -12.63 42.05
C LEU A 415 9.16 -12.63 43.59
N GLU A 416 9.89 -11.72 44.22
CA GLU A 416 9.94 -11.56 45.69
C GLU A 416 8.61 -11.08 46.28
N ARG A 417 7.76 -10.41 45.48
CA ARG A 417 6.38 -10.05 45.86
C ARG A 417 5.35 -11.13 45.56
N ALA A 418 5.73 -12.21 44.86
CA ALA A 418 4.91 -13.40 44.83
C ALA A 418 4.90 -14.00 46.24
N PRO A 419 3.76 -14.50 46.76
CA PRO A 419 3.73 -15.08 48.09
C PRO A 419 4.84 -16.13 48.22
N GLU A 420 5.54 -16.13 49.35
CA GLU A 420 6.47 -17.21 49.70
C GLU A 420 5.65 -18.50 49.73
N MET A 421 5.76 -19.25 48.64
CA MET A 421 5.09 -20.51 48.44
C MET A 421 6.15 -21.58 48.54
N THR A 422 5.86 -22.62 49.31
CA THR A 422 6.61 -23.86 49.29
C THR A 422 6.62 -24.46 47.88
N GLU A 423 7.58 -25.34 47.59
CA GLU A 423 7.73 -25.95 46.26
C GLU A 423 6.45 -26.72 45.83
N GLU A 424 5.73 -27.27 46.80
CA GLU A 424 4.42 -27.92 46.63
C GLU A 424 3.30 -26.92 46.32
N GLU A 425 3.25 -25.79 47.03
CA GLU A 425 2.31 -24.71 46.73
C GLU A 425 2.57 -24.07 45.37
N ALA A 426 3.84 -23.95 44.95
CA ALA A 426 4.24 -23.48 43.63
C ALA A 426 3.75 -24.42 42.52
N LEU A 427 3.85 -25.72 42.72
CA LEU A 427 3.29 -26.71 41.79
C LEU A 427 1.78 -26.60 41.68
N HIS A 428 1.05 -26.55 42.82
CA HIS A 428 -0.40 -26.41 42.81
C HIS A 428 -0.87 -25.08 42.23
N TYR A 429 -0.18 -23.97 42.52
CA TYR A 429 -0.48 -22.67 41.92
C TYR A 429 -0.29 -22.67 40.40
N HIS A 430 0.79 -23.30 39.90
CA HIS A 430 1.01 -23.45 38.46
C HIS A 430 -0.04 -24.36 37.81
N ALA A 431 -0.40 -25.48 38.44
CA ALA A 431 -1.44 -26.40 37.97
C ALA A 431 -2.82 -25.73 37.95
N TRP A 432 -3.18 -24.99 38.99
CA TRP A 432 -4.41 -24.20 39.06
C TRP A 432 -4.49 -23.14 37.95
N ARG A 433 -3.40 -22.41 37.72
CA ARG A 433 -3.33 -21.38 36.66
C ARG A 433 -3.49 -21.98 35.25
N LEU A 434 -3.17 -23.26 35.09
CA LEU A 434 -3.38 -24.05 33.87
C LEU A 434 -4.73 -24.81 33.85
N HIS A 435 -5.60 -24.60 34.85
CA HIS A 435 -6.89 -25.31 35.05
C HIS A 435 -6.75 -26.83 35.25
N LEU A 436 -5.58 -27.30 35.65
CA LEU A 436 -5.28 -28.71 35.92
C LEU A 436 -5.60 -29.12 37.37
N ASP A 437 -5.77 -28.13 38.24
CA ASP A 437 -6.09 -28.31 39.65
C ASP A 437 -7.17 -27.29 40.08
N PRO A 438 -8.46 -27.59 39.83
CA PRO A 438 -9.55 -26.64 40.06
C PRO A 438 -9.92 -26.47 41.53
N ASP A 439 -9.49 -27.38 42.41
CA ASP A 439 -9.81 -27.38 43.84
C ASP A 439 -8.83 -26.55 44.66
N TYR A 440 -7.67 -26.19 44.09
CA TYR A 440 -6.71 -25.29 44.71
C TYR A 440 -7.22 -23.84 44.73
N SER A 441 -7.24 -23.22 45.91
CA SER A 441 -7.58 -21.81 46.07
C SER A 441 -6.33 -21.02 46.44
N PRO A 442 -5.76 -20.20 45.53
CA PRO A 442 -4.51 -19.51 45.80
C PRO A 442 -4.67 -18.50 46.95
N PRO A 443 -3.62 -18.26 47.75
CA PRO A 443 -3.67 -17.30 48.83
C PRO A 443 -3.95 -15.88 48.30
N PRO A 444 -4.67 -15.04 49.06
CA PRO A 444 -4.97 -13.68 48.65
C PRO A 444 -3.67 -12.87 48.49
N PRO A 445 -3.61 -11.91 47.55
CA PRO A 445 -2.41 -11.09 47.34
C PRO A 445 -2.00 -10.38 48.64
N PRO A 446 -0.69 -10.24 48.91
CA PRO A 446 -0.23 -9.61 50.13
C PRO A 446 -0.81 -8.19 50.24
N ARG A 447 -1.46 -7.90 51.37
CA ARG A 447 -1.99 -6.56 51.66
C ARG A 447 -0.82 -5.58 51.62
N ARG A 448 -0.94 -4.51 50.82
CA ARG A 448 0.01 -3.39 50.81
C ARG A 448 0.30 -3.00 52.25
N ARG A 449 1.55 -3.18 52.72
CA ARG A 449 1.99 -2.46 53.91
C ARG A 449 1.96 -0.98 53.52
N ALA A 450 1.12 -0.21 54.20
CA ALA A 450 1.05 1.24 54.05
C ALA A 450 2.42 1.85 54.44
N PRO A 451 2.74 3.04 53.88
CA PRO A 451 4.08 3.43 53.43
C PRO A 451 5.16 3.48 54.51
#